data_AF-A0A5G2QXL0-F1
#
_entry.id   AF-A0A5G2QXL0-F1
#
_cell.length_a   1.000
_cell.length_b   1.000
_cell.length_c   1.000
_cell.angle_alpha   90.00
_cell.angle_beta   90.00
_cell.angle_gamma   90.00
#
_symmetry.space_group_name_H-M   'P 1'
#
loop_
_entity.id
_entity.type
_entity.pdbx_description
1 polymer ?
#
loop_
_entity_poly.entity_id
_entity_poly.type
_entity_poly.pdbx_seq_one_letter_code
_entity_poly.pdbx_strand_id
1 'polypeptide(L)'
;QGKVLRTCSLFQGGTKPPETLLFCLSWVCFHLDTCRSQVVKDEKPNIVLVMVDDLGIGDLGCYGNNTLRTPHVDRLAREGVQLTQHISAASMCTPSRSAFLTGRYPIRSGMTSNRISRVITSLGVPAGLPLNETTFAALLKKQGYHTAIIGKWHQGLNCHSRNDHCHHPSNYGFDYFYGMPFTLVAPCWPDPSRQTELAIASRIWLFVQLIAVAVLTLALGKLSGWISVPWFLILVMVLFIFLLGYFWFSSFHSSLYWDCLLLREHKITEQPMKAERAGSIMLKEALSFLER
;
A
#
# COMPACT_ATOMS: atom_id res chain seq x y z
N GLN A 1 34.17 -13.75 -10.49
CA GLN A 1 34.61 -15.15 -10.47
C GLN A 1 33.56 -15.99 -11.20
N GLY A 2 33.97 -16.84 -12.14
CA GLY A 2 33.09 -17.84 -12.78
C GLY A 2 32.55 -17.52 -14.18
N LYS A 3 33.41 -17.21 -15.17
CA LYS A 3 33.08 -17.51 -16.58
C LYS A 3 33.66 -18.89 -16.90
N VAL A 4 32.79 -19.90 -16.94
CA VAL A 4 33.15 -21.24 -17.44
C VAL A 4 33.15 -21.16 -18.96
N LEU A 5 34.29 -20.84 -19.55
CA LEU A 5 34.57 -21.12 -20.95
C LEU A 5 35.09 -22.56 -21.03
N ARG A 6 34.24 -23.49 -21.47
CA ARG A 6 34.68 -24.81 -21.90
C ARG A 6 35.43 -24.64 -23.22
N THR A 7 36.76 -24.59 -23.15
CA THR A 7 37.63 -24.81 -24.30
C THR A 7 37.67 -26.31 -24.61
N CYS A 8 37.03 -26.71 -25.71
CA CYS A 8 37.27 -28.02 -26.33
C CYS A 8 38.66 -27.99 -26.97
N SER A 9 39.61 -28.72 -26.37
CA SER A 9 40.85 -29.11 -27.03
C SER A 9 40.54 -30.25 -27.99
N LEU A 10 40.74 -30.03 -29.29
CA LEU A 10 40.69 -31.07 -30.31
C LEU A 10 41.98 -30.99 -31.14
N PHE A 11 42.86 -31.94 -30.86
CA PHE A 11 43.84 -32.59 -31.75
C PHE A 11 44.48 -31.73 -32.85
N GLN A 12 45.75 -31.39 -32.63
CA GLN A 12 46.72 -31.22 -33.72
C GLN A 12 47.04 -32.61 -34.30
N GLY A 13 46.58 -32.86 -35.52
CA GLY A 13 46.92 -34.06 -36.28
C GLY A 13 46.67 -33.78 -37.77
N GLY A 14 47.73 -33.62 -38.53
CA GLY A 14 47.66 -33.27 -39.94
C GLY A 14 47.22 -34.44 -40.81
N THR A 15 46.11 -34.27 -41.52
CA THR A 15 45.84 -34.80 -42.86
C THR A 15 44.70 -33.98 -43.48
N LYS A 16 44.78 -33.68 -44.78
CA LYS A 16 43.75 -32.93 -45.50
C LYS A 16 42.43 -33.73 -45.48
N PRO A 17 41.29 -33.16 -45.06
CA PRO A 17 40.03 -33.89 -45.07
C PRO A 17 39.50 -34.05 -46.51
N PRO A 18 38.79 -35.16 -46.80
CA PRO A 18 38.12 -35.36 -48.09
C PRO A 18 37.01 -34.32 -48.28
N GLU A 19 36.78 -33.89 -49.53
CA GLU A 19 35.82 -32.82 -49.89
C GLU A 19 34.38 -33.06 -49.39
N THR A 20 34.02 -34.32 -49.10
CA THR A 20 32.75 -34.72 -48.47
C THR A 20 32.59 -34.30 -47.01
N LEU A 21 33.69 -34.14 -46.25
CA LEU A 21 33.64 -33.73 -44.85
C LEU A 21 33.34 -32.24 -44.69
N LEU A 22 33.79 -31.42 -45.66
CA LEU A 22 33.50 -29.98 -45.73
C LEU A 22 32.01 -29.72 -46.01
N PHE A 23 31.36 -30.55 -46.84
CA PHE A 23 29.92 -30.45 -47.09
C PHE A 23 29.07 -30.82 -45.87
N CYS A 24 29.45 -31.86 -45.11
CA CYS A 24 28.75 -32.23 -43.86
C CYS A 24 28.90 -31.17 -42.77
N LEU A 25 30.09 -30.57 -42.61
CA LEU A 25 30.32 -29.48 -41.66
C LEU A 25 29.53 -28.21 -42.04
N SER A 26 29.42 -27.91 -43.33
CA SER A 26 28.59 -26.81 -43.83
C SER A 26 27.10 -27.02 -43.54
N TRP A 27 26.58 -28.25 -43.66
CA TRP A 27 25.18 -28.56 -43.35
C TRP A 27 24.88 -28.51 -41.85
N VAL A 28 25.81 -28.98 -41.00
CA VAL A 28 25.68 -28.88 -39.54
C VAL A 28 25.71 -27.42 -39.07
N CYS A 29 26.56 -26.57 -39.67
CA CYS A 29 26.56 -25.14 -39.40
C CYS A 29 25.29 -24.44 -39.90
N PHE A 30 24.74 -24.84 -41.05
CA PHE A 30 23.48 -24.28 -41.58
C PHE A 30 22.26 -24.66 -40.72
N HIS A 31 22.28 -25.83 -40.07
CA HIS A 31 21.25 -26.22 -39.11
C HIS A 31 21.44 -25.60 -37.72
N LEU A 32 22.67 -25.27 -37.31
CA LEU A 32 22.93 -24.59 -36.03
C LEU A 32 22.44 -23.13 -36.01
N ASP A 33 22.29 -22.47 -37.16
CA ASP A 33 21.73 -21.11 -37.26
C ASP A 33 20.19 -21.04 -37.10
N THR A 34 19.49 -22.19 -37.09
CA THR A 34 18.02 -22.22 -36.94
C THR A 34 17.52 -22.21 -35.49
N CYS A 35 18.42 -22.27 -34.50
CA CYS A 35 18.06 -22.08 -33.08
C CYS A 35 18.25 -20.62 -32.63
N ARG A 36 17.83 -19.66 -33.45
CA ARG A 36 17.65 -18.29 -32.97
C ARG A 36 16.32 -18.25 -32.24
N SER A 37 16.37 -18.36 -30.91
CA SER A 37 15.21 -18.10 -30.06
C SER A 37 14.66 -16.73 -30.45
N GLN A 38 13.54 -16.73 -31.16
CA GLN A 38 12.73 -15.55 -31.40
C GLN A 38 12.13 -15.19 -30.05
N VAL A 39 12.90 -14.49 -29.23
CA VAL A 39 12.32 -13.68 -28.17
C VAL A 39 11.51 -12.65 -28.94
N VAL A 40 10.20 -12.87 -29.04
CA VAL A 40 9.24 -11.83 -29.37
C VAL A 40 9.50 -10.77 -28.31
N LYS A 41 10.31 -9.78 -28.69
CA LYS A 41 10.58 -8.63 -27.86
C LYS A 41 9.31 -7.82 -27.96
N ASP A 42 8.33 -8.21 -27.15
CA ASP A 42 7.16 -7.37 -26.93
C ASP A 42 7.72 -6.01 -26.53
N GLU A 43 7.55 -5.01 -27.40
CA GLU A 43 8.21 -3.72 -27.24
C GLU A 43 7.76 -3.01 -25.96
N LYS A 44 6.70 -3.54 -25.32
CA LYS A 44 6.04 -2.99 -24.15
C LYS A 44 5.52 -4.10 -23.21
N PRO A 45 6.38 -4.76 -22.43
CA PRO A 45 5.97 -5.85 -21.55
C PRO A 45 5.10 -5.36 -20.38
N ASN A 46 4.20 -6.20 -19.88
CA ASN A 46 3.47 -5.92 -18.64
C ASN A 46 4.42 -5.89 -17.43
N ILE A 47 4.33 -4.83 -16.63
CA ILE A 47 5.19 -4.64 -15.45
C ILE A 47 4.33 -4.82 -14.19
N VAL A 48 4.60 -5.89 -13.45
CA VAL A 48 3.95 -6.16 -12.16
C VAL A 48 4.98 -6.03 -11.05
N LEU A 49 4.78 -5.05 -10.16
CA LEU A 49 5.66 -4.77 -9.03
C LEU A 49 4.97 -5.19 -7.74
N VAL A 50 5.53 -6.19 -7.05
CA VAL A 50 5.02 -6.69 -5.76
C VAL A 50 5.93 -6.20 -4.65
N MET A 51 5.42 -5.30 -3.80
CA MET A 51 6.13 -4.80 -2.62
C MET A 51 5.44 -5.28 -1.35
N VAL A 52 6.14 -6.08 -0.56
CA VAL A 52 5.67 -6.55 0.74
C VAL A 52 6.12 -5.57 1.83
N ASP A 53 5.27 -5.38 2.83
CA ASP A 53 5.51 -4.46 3.94
C ASP A 53 6.15 -5.22 5.12
N ASP A 54 7.28 -4.73 5.61
CA ASP A 54 8.02 -5.26 6.78
C ASP A 54 8.36 -6.76 6.74
N LEU A 55 8.54 -7.33 5.54
CA LEU A 55 9.03 -8.70 5.35
C LEU A 55 10.56 -8.76 5.52
N GLY A 56 11.04 -9.60 6.43
CA GLY A 56 12.46 -9.86 6.63
C GLY A 56 13.04 -10.73 5.52
N ILE A 57 14.31 -10.50 5.16
CA ILE A 57 15.01 -11.30 4.15
C ILE A 57 15.07 -12.79 4.53
N GLY A 58 15.12 -13.11 5.82
CA GLY A 58 15.14 -14.47 6.34
C GLY A 58 13.77 -15.14 6.50
N ASP A 59 12.67 -14.48 6.11
CA ASP A 59 11.32 -15.05 6.22
C ASP A 59 10.96 -15.97 5.06
N LEU A 60 11.62 -15.80 3.91
CA LEU A 60 11.30 -16.53 2.70
C LEU A 60 12.07 -17.86 2.62
N GLY A 61 11.39 -18.90 2.13
CA GLY A 61 11.97 -20.21 1.92
C GLY A 61 13.19 -20.19 1.01
N CYS A 62 13.12 -19.46 -0.10
CA CYS A 62 14.23 -19.27 -1.03
C CYS A 62 15.45 -18.55 -0.42
N TYR A 63 15.33 -17.92 0.75
CA TYR A 63 16.44 -17.29 1.48
C TYR A 63 16.84 -18.07 2.75
N GLY A 64 16.33 -19.29 2.93
CA GLY A 64 16.76 -20.23 3.97
C GLY A 64 15.73 -20.51 5.07
N ASN A 65 14.54 -19.89 5.05
CA ASN A 65 13.49 -20.21 6.02
C ASN A 65 12.92 -21.61 5.77
N ASN A 66 12.77 -22.42 6.82
CA ASN A 66 12.18 -23.76 6.71
C ASN A 66 10.87 -23.92 7.50
N THR A 67 10.37 -22.84 8.10
CA THR A 67 9.18 -22.84 8.95
C THR A 67 7.98 -22.17 8.27
N LEU A 68 8.22 -21.07 7.55
CA LEU A 68 7.18 -20.34 6.82
C LEU A 68 6.90 -20.99 5.46
N ARG A 69 5.63 -20.96 5.03
CA ARG A 69 5.18 -21.54 3.76
C ARG A 69 5.10 -20.46 2.69
N THR A 70 6.12 -20.36 1.84
CA THR A 70 6.20 -19.36 0.76
C THR A 70 6.30 -19.96 -0.66
N PRO A 71 5.53 -21.03 -0.99
CA PRO A 71 5.79 -21.84 -2.19
C PRO A 71 5.71 -21.07 -3.51
N HIS A 72 4.85 -20.03 -3.59
CA HIS A 72 4.73 -19.19 -4.78
C HIS A 72 5.92 -18.25 -4.96
N VAL A 73 6.43 -17.66 -3.87
CA VAL A 73 7.62 -16.79 -3.92
C VAL A 73 8.87 -17.63 -4.20
N ASP A 74 8.96 -18.81 -3.60
CA ASP A 74 10.08 -19.74 -3.83
C ASP A 74 10.09 -20.24 -5.28
N ARG A 75 8.90 -20.44 -5.89
CA ARG A 75 8.77 -20.73 -7.31
C ARG A 75 9.25 -19.56 -8.18
N LEU A 76 8.82 -18.33 -7.89
CA LEU A 76 9.28 -17.14 -8.61
C LEU A 76 10.80 -16.98 -8.57
N ALA A 77 11.42 -17.26 -7.41
CA ALA A 77 12.88 -17.21 -7.26
C ALA A 77 13.59 -18.29 -8.11
N ARG A 78 13.02 -19.51 -8.20
CA ARG A 78 13.58 -20.60 -9.03
C ARG A 78 13.42 -20.37 -10.53
N GLU A 79 12.32 -19.74 -10.95
CA GLU A 79 12.01 -19.48 -12.36
C GLU A 79 12.60 -18.16 -12.87
N GLY A 80 13.14 -17.32 -11.98
CA GLY A 80 13.63 -15.99 -12.30
C GLY A 80 14.99 -15.68 -11.70
N VAL A 81 15.19 -14.41 -11.34
CA VAL A 81 16.42 -13.92 -10.72
C VAL A 81 16.18 -13.69 -9.24
N GLN A 82 17.04 -14.28 -8.41
CA GLN A 82 17.08 -14.03 -6.97
C GLN A 82 18.20 -13.03 -6.64
N LEU A 83 17.85 -11.91 -6.02
CA LEU A 83 18.81 -10.90 -5.61
C LEU A 83 19.31 -11.19 -4.20
N THR A 84 20.61 -11.44 -4.04
CA THR A 84 21.23 -11.64 -2.72
C THR A 84 21.61 -10.34 -2.03
N GLN A 85 21.59 -9.22 -2.76
CA GLN A 85 21.91 -7.89 -2.25
C GLN A 85 20.94 -6.83 -2.83
N HIS A 86 19.68 -6.88 -2.41
CA HIS A 86 18.68 -5.86 -2.74
C HIS A 86 18.53 -4.89 -1.55
N ILE A 87 19.02 -3.66 -1.70
CA ILE A 87 19.14 -2.70 -0.60
C ILE A 87 18.05 -1.62 -0.75
N SER A 88 17.17 -1.49 0.25
CA SER A 88 16.22 -0.38 0.29
C SER A 88 16.95 0.95 0.57
N ALA A 89 16.50 2.03 -0.06
CA ALA A 89 17.10 3.36 0.15
C ALA A 89 16.88 3.92 1.58
N ALA A 90 15.97 3.31 2.35
CA ALA A 90 15.73 3.60 3.76
C ALA A 90 15.12 2.39 4.47
N SER A 91 15.27 2.32 5.79
CA SER A 91 14.71 1.27 6.65
C SER A 91 13.27 1.52 7.11
N MET A 92 12.65 2.63 6.69
CA MET A 92 11.29 3.02 7.11
C MET A 92 10.36 3.13 5.90
N CYS A 93 9.07 2.85 6.12
CA CYS A 93 8.05 2.75 5.07
C CYS A 93 7.98 3.98 4.14
N THR A 94 7.68 5.17 4.68
CA THR A 94 7.52 6.40 3.89
C THR A 94 8.76 6.73 3.05
N PRO A 95 9.98 6.84 3.62
CA PRO A 95 11.16 7.13 2.82
C PRO A 95 11.48 6.02 1.81
N SER A 96 11.38 4.74 2.18
CA SER A 96 11.67 3.63 1.27
C SER A 96 10.76 3.65 0.03
N ARG A 97 9.45 3.84 0.24
CA ARG A 97 8.46 3.95 -0.83
C ARG A 97 8.66 5.22 -1.67
N SER A 98 9.02 6.35 -1.07
CA SER A 98 9.32 7.58 -1.81
C SER A 98 10.48 7.38 -2.79
N ALA A 99 11.54 6.69 -2.35
CA ALA A 99 12.70 6.40 -3.18
C ALA A 99 12.40 5.36 -4.24
N PHE A 100 11.60 4.35 -3.93
CA PHE A 100 11.13 3.37 -4.90
C PHE A 100 10.34 4.01 -6.04
N LEU A 101 9.43 4.94 -5.71
CA LEU A 101 8.59 5.61 -6.70
C LEU A 101 9.41 6.56 -7.60
N THR A 102 10.38 7.27 -7.03
CA THR A 102 11.10 8.37 -7.71
C THR A 102 12.47 7.98 -8.24
N GLY A 103 13.04 6.86 -7.80
CA GLY A 103 14.43 6.49 -8.07
C GLY A 103 15.46 7.43 -7.39
N ARG A 104 15.03 8.24 -6.42
CA ARG A 104 15.86 9.27 -5.77
C ARG A 104 15.99 8.99 -4.28
N TYR A 105 17.14 9.32 -3.70
CA TYR A 105 17.29 9.24 -2.24
C TYR A 105 16.23 10.11 -1.53
N PRO A 106 15.61 9.62 -0.43
CA PRO A 106 14.47 10.29 0.20
C PRO A 106 14.76 11.74 0.62
N ILE A 107 15.99 12.02 1.06
CA ILE A 107 16.46 13.36 1.41
C ILE A 107 16.27 14.40 0.29
N ARG A 108 16.32 13.99 -0.98
CA ARG A 108 16.18 14.89 -2.13
C ARG A 108 14.75 15.40 -2.31
N SER A 109 13.78 14.62 -1.85
CA SER A 109 12.35 14.95 -1.87
C SER A 109 11.85 15.46 -0.53
N GLY A 110 12.72 15.59 0.48
CA GLY A 110 12.31 15.94 1.84
C GLY A 110 11.51 14.85 2.56
N MET A 111 11.38 13.65 1.99
CA MET A 111 10.67 12.51 2.57
C MET A 111 11.48 11.80 3.64
N THR A 112 12.06 12.57 4.57
CA THR A 112 12.87 12.10 5.69
C THR A 112 12.67 13.02 6.88
N SER A 113 12.99 12.54 8.08
CA SER A 113 12.86 13.30 9.31
C SER A 113 13.96 12.92 10.28
N ASN A 114 14.51 13.94 10.95
CA ASN A 114 15.45 13.81 12.06
C ASN A 114 14.75 13.73 13.44
N ARG A 115 13.41 13.77 13.45
CA ARG A 115 12.59 13.63 14.66
C ARG A 115 12.35 12.15 14.99
N ILE A 116 11.69 11.91 16.12
CA ILE A 116 11.33 10.57 16.60
C ILE A 116 10.53 9.81 15.53
N SER A 117 9.54 10.45 14.89
CA SER A 117 8.87 9.85 13.74
C SER A 117 9.62 10.13 12.45
N ARG A 118 9.94 9.06 11.74
CA ARG A 118 10.59 9.04 10.41
C ARG A 118 9.63 8.69 9.28
N VAL A 119 8.33 8.62 9.58
CA VAL A 119 7.25 8.31 8.64
C VAL A 119 6.11 9.31 8.82
N ILE A 120 5.23 9.37 7.82
CA ILE A 120 3.93 10.03 8.00
C ILE A 120 3.18 9.25 9.08
N THR A 121 2.56 9.94 10.03
CA THR A 121 1.95 9.29 11.22
C THR A 121 0.43 9.33 11.25
N SER A 122 -0.20 10.08 10.36
CA SER A 122 -1.65 10.18 10.25
C SER A 122 -2.04 10.69 8.87
N LEU A 123 -3.28 10.45 8.45
CA LEU A 123 -3.88 11.06 7.26
C LEU A 123 -4.27 12.53 7.47
N GLY A 124 -4.33 13.00 8.71
CA GLY A 124 -4.65 14.38 9.06
C GLY A 124 -3.48 15.37 8.90
N VAL A 125 -2.26 14.89 8.63
CA VAL A 125 -1.11 15.78 8.43
C VAL A 125 -0.95 16.18 6.97
N PRO A 126 -0.53 17.43 6.67
CA PRO A 126 -0.34 17.93 5.30
C PRO A 126 1.00 17.47 4.70
N ALA A 127 1.49 16.28 5.10
CA ALA A 127 2.77 15.76 4.70
C ALA A 127 2.59 14.66 3.64
N GLY A 128 3.39 14.72 2.59
CA GLY A 128 3.36 13.74 1.51
C GLY A 128 4.46 13.93 0.49
N LEU A 129 4.54 13.02 -0.48
CA LEU A 129 5.49 13.13 -1.59
C LEU A 129 5.28 14.47 -2.30
N PRO A 130 6.31 15.28 -2.55
CA PRO A 130 6.12 16.56 -3.24
C PRO A 130 5.58 16.40 -4.66
N LEU A 131 4.67 17.31 -5.07
CA LEU A 131 4.05 17.31 -6.40
C LEU A 131 5.05 17.50 -7.56
N ASN A 132 6.23 18.03 -7.28
CA ASN A 132 7.29 18.22 -8.29
C ASN A 132 8.16 16.96 -8.50
N GLU A 133 7.99 15.92 -7.68
CA GLU A 133 8.68 14.65 -7.88
C GLU A 133 8.01 13.84 -9.00
N THR A 134 8.83 13.26 -9.88
CA THR A 134 8.36 12.41 -10.98
C THR A 134 8.51 10.94 -10.60
N THR A 135 7.43 10.18 -10.67
CA THR A 135 7.44 8.74 -10.37
C THR A 135 7.63 7.90 -11.63
N PHE A 136 8.06 6.64 -11.47
CA PHE A 136 8.09 5.69 -12.58
C PHE A 136 6.70 5.50 -13.20
N ALA A 137 5.62 5.57 -12.41
CA ALA A 137 4.25 5.44 -12.91
C ALA A 137 3.87 6.59 -13.86
N ALA A 138 4.23 7.83 -13.52
CA ALA A 138 4.03 8.98 -14.40
C ALA A 138 4.82 8.84 -15.72
N LEU A 139 6.02 8.26 -15.67
CA LEU A 139 6.82 7.98 -16.87
C LEU A 139 6.20 6.87 -17.73
N LEU A 140 5.78 5.77 -17.12
CA LEU A 140 5.12 4.65 -17.83
C LEU A 140 3.79 5.09 -18.45
N LYS A 141 2.99 5.89 -17.73
CA LYS A 141 1.74 6.45 -18.26
C LYS A 141 1.98 7.31 -19.51
N LYS A 142 3.06 8.09 -19.57
CA LYS A 142 3.45 8.83 -20.79
C LYS A 142 3.80 7.91 -21.97
N GLN A 143 4.27 6.70 -21.69
CA GLN A 143 4.50 5.65 -22.71
C GLN A 143 3.23 4.85 -23.02
N GLY A 144 2.06 5.29 -22.53
CA GLY A 144 0.75 4.69 -22.78
C GLY A 144 0.47 3.43 -21.97
N TYR A 145 1.18 3.18 -20.86
CA TYR A 145 0.79 2.10 -19.93
C TYR A 145 -0.44 2.52 -19.14
N HIS A 146 -1.33 1.56 -18.88
CA HIS A 146 -2.32 1.67 -17.82
C HIS A 146 -1.64 1.37 -16.49
N THR A 147 -1.79 2.27 -15.51
CA THR A 147 -1.08 2.18 -14.24
C THR A 147 -2.05 2.03 -13.08
N ALA A 148 -1.79 1.07 -12.19
CA ALA A 148 -2.56 0.92 -10.97
C ALA A 148 -1.65 0.72 -9.77
N ILE A 149 -2.12 1.17 -8.62
CA ILE A 149 -1.59 0.76 -7.32
C ILE A 149 -2.71 0.15 -6.49
N ILE A 150 -2.48 -1.08 -6.05
CA ILE A 150 -3.40 -1.81 -5.17
C ILE A 150 -2.67 -2.09 -3.85
N GLY A 151 -3.23 -1.60 -2.74
CA GLY A 151 -2.68 -1.79 -1.40
C GLY A 151 -2.21 -0.50 -0.74
N LYS A 152 -0.97 -0.48 -0.24
CA LYS A 152 -0.44 0.59 0.62
C LYS A 152 0.21 1.72 -0.16
N TRP A 153 -0.21 2.96 0.10
CA TRP A 153 0.42 4.16 -0.44
C TRP A 153 1.48 4.75 0.51
N HIS A 154 1.05 5.30 1.64
CA HIS A 154 1.89 5.86 2.70
C HIS A 154 2.81 7.02 2.25
N GLN A 155 2.36 7.82 1.28
CA GLN A 155 3.04 9.04 0.81
C GLN A 155 2.17 10.31 0.97
N GLY A 156 1.26 10.30 1.95
CA GLY A 156 0.34 11.41 2.22
C GLY A 156 -0.99 11.28 1.50
N LEU A 157 -1.92 12.19 1.81
CA LEU A 157 -3.21 12.26 1.14
C LEU A 157 -3.58 13.70 0.78
N ASN A 158 -3.64 14.60 1.76
CA ASN A 158 -4.13 15.97 1.61
C ASN A 158 -3.04 17.03 1.89
N CYS A 159 -3.25 18.27 1.42
CA CYS A 159 -2.34 19.40 1.63
C CYS A 159 -2.96 20.49 2.51
N HIS A 160 -3.99 21.16 2.00
CA HIS A 160 -4.61 22.35 2.59
C HIS A 160 -6.00 22.06 3.14
N SER A 161 -6.72 21.13 2.52
CA SER A 161 -8.08 20.77 2.90
C SER A 161 -8.28 19.26 2.89
N ARG A 162 -9.23 18.78 3.68
CA ARG A 162 -9.55 17.34 3.81
C ARG A 162 -9.87 16.63 2.49
N ASN A 163 -10.28 17.36 1.45
CA ASN A 163 -10.78 16.80 0.21
C ASN A 163 -9.92 17.17 -1.02
N ASP A 164 -8.78 17.84 -0.85
CA ASP A 164 -7.96 18.24 -2.00
C ASP A 164 -7.17 17.08 -2.60
N HIS A 165 -6.87 16.04 -1.81
CA HIS A 165 -6.21 14.83 -2.25
C HIS A 165 -4.90 15.11 -3.01
N CYS A 166 -4.17 16.18 -2.69
CA CYS A 166 -2.99 16.59 -3.44
C CYS A 166 -1.89 15.51 -3.49
N HIS A 167 -1.77 14.68 -2.44
CA HIS A 167 -0.78 13.61 -2.34
C HIS A 167 -1.37 12.24 -2.72
N HIS A 168 -2.57 12.21 -3.29
CA HIS A 168 -3.21 10.99 -3.77
C HIS A 168 -2.45 10.36 -4.96
N PRO A 169 -2.40 9.01 -5.09
CA PRO A 169 -1.68 8.33 -6.17
C PRO A 169 -1.99 8.80 -7.59
N SER A 170 -3.22 9.29 -7.83
CA SER A 170 -3.63 9.81 -9.15
C SER A 170 -2.79 11.01 -9.62
N ASN A 171 -2.27 11.81 -8.69
CA ASN A 171 -1.36 12.91 -8.99
C ASN A 171 0.07 12.45 -9.32
N TYR A 172 0.39 11.18 -9.11
CA TYR A 172 1.70 10.57 -9.36
C TYR A 172 1.65 9.54 -10.47
N GLY A 173 0.70 9.68 -11.40
CA GLY A 173 0.67 8.91 -12.64
C GLY A 173 0.07 7.52 -12.51
N PHE A 174 -0.68 7.22 -11.44
CA PHE A 174 -1.53 6.03 -11.35
C PHE A 174 -2.95 6.35 -11.86
N ASP A 175 -3.44 5.58 -12.84
CA ASP A 175 -4.81 5.68 -13.36
C ASP A 175 -5.85 5.09 -12.42
N TYR A 176 -5.46 4.08 -11.63
CA TYR A 176 -6.33 3.38 -10.70
C TYR A 176 -5.69 3.25 -9.32
N PHE A 177 -6.46 3.51 -8.26
CA PHE A 177 -6.05 3.24 -6.88
C PHE A 177 -7.13 2.49 -6.12
N TYR A 178 -6.74 1.38 -5.51
CA TYR A 178 -7.53 0.73 -4.49
C TYR A 178 -6.66 0.34 -3.30
N GLY A 179 -6.98 0.86 -2.11
CA GLY A 179 -6.32 0.42 -0.89
C GLY A 179 -6.23 1.50 0.18
N MET A 180 -5.17 1.41 0.97
CA MET A 180 -4.96 2.24 2.16
C MET A 180 -4.02 3.40 1.80
N PRO A 181 -4.46 4.66 1.91
CA PRO A 181 -3.59 5.82 1.72
C PRO A 181 -2.53 5.92 2.82
N PHE A 182 -2.80 5.35 4.00
CA PHE A 182 -1.90 5.28 5.14
C PHE A 182 -1.19 3.90 5.26
N THR A 183 -0.65 3.59 6.44
CA THR A 183 -0.11 2.29 6.81
C THR A 183 -1.09 1.51 7.70
N LEU A 184 -0.98 0.18 7.68
CA LEU A 184 -1.65 -0.65 8.66
C LEU A 184 -0.93 -0.45 9.99
N VAL A 185 -1.66 -0.01 11.01
CA VAL A 185 -1.15 0.19 12.37
C VAL A 185 -1.94 -0.67 13.35
N ALA A 186 -1.38 -0.93 14.53
CA ALA A 186 -2.00 -1.79 15.54
C ALA A 186 -3.48 -1.43 15.85
N PRO A 187 -3.88 -0.14 15.94
CA PRO A 187 -5.29 0.21 16.11
C PRO A 187 -6.23 -0.30 15.02
N CYS A 188 -5.74 -0.46 13.78
CA CYS A 188 -6.53 -0.94 12.63
C CYS A 188 -6.80 -2.44 12.66
N TRP A 189 -6.04 -3.20 13.47
CA TRP A 189 -6.25 -4.64 13.59
C TRP A 189 -7.48 -4.91 14.48
N PRO A 190 -8.31 -5.91 14.13
CA PRO A 190 -9.47 -6.27 14.93
C PRO A 190 -9.08 -6.59 16.38
N ASP A 191 -9.77 -5.93 17.30
CA ASP A 191 -9.70 -6.14 18.73
C ASP A 191 -11.13 -6.22 19.27
N PRO A 192 -11.57 -7.36 19.84
CA PRO A 192 -12.94 -7.54 20.34
C PRO A 192 -13.36 -6.47 21.36
N SER A 193 -12.43 -5.99 22.18
CA SER A 193 -12.70 -4.95 23.18
C SER A 193 -13.05 -3.62 22.50
N ARG A 194 -12.29 -3.23 21.48
CA ARG A 194 -12.46 -1.97 20.74
C ARG A 194 -13.69 -1.96 19.83
N GLN A 195 -14.04 -3.11 19.23
CA GLN A 195 -15.30 -3.22 18.48
C GLN A 195 -16.50 -2.99 19.39
N THR A 196 -16.43 -3.50 20.62
CA THR A 196 -17.45 -3.27 21.64
C THR A 196 -17.50 -1.79 22.06
N GLU A 197 -16.35 -1.15 22.26
CA GLU A 197 -16.26 0.30 22.53
C GLU A 197 -16.89 1.15 21.43
N LEU A 198 -16.63 0.86 20.15
CA LEU A 198 -17.23 1.60 19.02
C LEU A 198 -18.75 1.39 18.95
N ALA A 199 -19.22 0.16 19.16
CA ALA A 199 -20.65 -0.13 19.21
C ALA A 199 -21.33 0.59 20.39
N ILE A 200 -20.68 0.63 21.55
CA ILE A 200 -21.15 1.39 22.72
C ILE A 200 -21.15 2.90 22.43
N ALA A 201 -20.07 3.44 21.85
CA ALA A 201 -19.96 4.86 21.53
C ALA A 201 -21.08 5.33 20.59
N SER A 202 -21.39 4.57 19.54
CA SER A 202 -22.51 4.89 18.64
C SER A 202 -23.86 4.89 19.35
N ARG A 203 -24.10 3.97 20.29
CA ARG A 203 -25.31 3.95 21.12
C ARG A 203 -25.35 5.11 22.11
N ILE A 204 -24.22 5.44 22.74
CA ILE A 204 -24.09 6.59 23.65
C ILE A 204 -24.47 7.89 22.93
N TRP A 205 -24.06 8.06 21.67
CA TRP A 205 -24.45 9.24 20.89
C TRP A 205 -25.96 9.41 20.73
N LEU A 206 -26.66 8.31 20.43
CA LEU A 206 -28.12 8.33 20.35
C LEU A 206 -28.73 8.75 21.69
N PHE A 207 -28.21 8.21 22.81
CA PHE A 207 -28.67 8.61 24.14
C PHE A 207 -28.36 10.08 24.45
N VAL A 208 -27.20 10.60 24.07
CA VAL A 208 -26.85 12.03 24.19
C VAL A 208 -27.87 12.89 23.45
N GLN A 209 -28.24 12.52 22.22
CA GLN A 209 -29.24 13.24 21.43
C GLN A 209 -30.62 13.22 22.10
N LEU A 210 -31.08 12.05 22.57
CA LEU A 210 -32.37 11.92 23.24
C LEU A 210 -32.44 12.72 24.55
N ILE A 211 -31.37 12.66 25.37
CA ILE A 211 -31.29 13.42 26.62
C ILE A 211 -31.22 14.92 26.32
N ALA A 212 -30.48 15.35 25.29
CA ALA A 212 -30.43 16.76 24.89
C ALA A 212 -31.80 17.30 24.47
N VAL A 213 -32.58 16.52 23.70
CA VAL A 213 -33.97 16.88 23.35
C VAL A 213 -34.84 16.97 24.60
N ALA A 214 -34.74 16.00 25.52
CA ALA A 214 -35.50 16.02 26.77
C ALA A 214 -35.15 17.21 27.67
N VAL A 215 -33.88 17.59 27.76
CA VAL A 215 -33.44 18.77 28.51
C VAL A 215 -33.97 20.05 27.87
N LEU A 216 -33.94 20.14 26.53
CA LEU A 216 -34.47 21.29 25.79
C LEU A 216 -35.98 21.44 26.01
N THR A 217 -36.75 20.35 25.95
CA THR A 217 -38.20 20.39 26.18
C THR A 217 -38.54 20.75 27.62
N LEU A 218 -37.81 20.22 28.62
CA LEU A 218 -38.00 20.59 30.03
C LEU A 218 -37.64 22.05 30.31
N ALA A 219 -36.56 22.56 29.71
CA ALA A 219 -36.16 23.96 29.83
C ALA A 219 -37.21 24.89 29.22
N LEU A 220 -37.71 24.57 28.01
CA LEU A 220 -38.77 25.35 27.36
C LEU A 220 -40.09 25.28 28.14
N GLY A 221 -40.51 24.10 28.57
CA GLY A 221 -41.73 23.92 29.37
C GLY A 221 -41.67 24.63 30.72
N LYS A 222 -40.49 24.73 31.32
CA LYS A 222 -40.26 25.54 32.51
C LYS A 222 -40.35 27.03 32.22
N LEU A 223 -39.71 27.50 31.14
CA LEU A 223 -39.73 28.91 30.73
C LEU A 223 -41.13 29.38 30.33
N SER A 224 -41.95 28.49 29.75
CA SER A 224 -43.35 28.77 29.41
C SER A 224 -44.30 28.64 30.62
N GLY A 225 -43.81 28.22 31.78
CA GLY A 225 -44.62 28.04 33.01
C GLY A 225 -45.52 26.80 33.00
N TRP A 226 -45.35 25.89 32.03
CA TRP A 226 -46.18 24.68 31.90
C TRP A 226 -45.73 23.56 32.84
N ILE A 227 -44.47 23.59 33.27
CA ILE A 227 -43.83 22.51 34.04
C ILE A 227 -43.01 23.11 35.18
N SER A 228 -43.27 22.67 36.42
CA SER A 228 -42.53 23.09 37.62
C SER A 228 -41.38 22.13 37.95
N VAL A 229 -40.23 22.33 37.30
CA VAL A 229 -39.00 21.56 37.53
C VAL A 229 -37.91 22.47 38.14
N PRO A 230 -37.12 22.05 39.15
CA PRO A 230 -36.06 22.89 39.71
C PRO A 230 -34.92 23.13 38.70
N TRP A 231 -34.34 24.33 38.68
CA TRP A 231 -33.23 24.67 37.77
C TRP A 231 -32.00 23.78 37.99
N PHE A 232 -31.80 23.33 39.23
CA PHE A 232 -30.76 22.39 39.60
C PHE A 232 -30.81 21.08 38.79
N LEU A 233 -32.00 20.50 38.58
CA LEU A 233 -32.14 19.25 37.81
C LEU A 233 -31.74 19.46 36.34
N ILE A 234 -32.16 20.58 35.74
CA ILE A 234 -31.80 20.95 34.37
C ILE A 234 -30.27 21.09 34.24
N LEU A 235 -29.63 21.75 35.20
CA LEU A 235 -28.16 21.92 35.23
C LEU A 235 -27.42 20.57 35.35
N VAL A 236 -27.89 19.66 36.20
CA VAL A 236 -27.29 18.32 36.34
C VAL A 236 -27.41 17.53 35.03
N MET A 237 -28.57 17.58 34.36
CA MET A 237 -28.75 16.89 33.08
C MET A 237 -27.89 17.50 31.97
N VAL A 238 -27.72 18.83 31.95
CA VAL A 238 -26.79 19.51 31.04
C VAL A 238 -25.35 19.04 31.27
N LEU A 239 -24.89 19.00 32.52
CA LEU A 239 -23.54 18.50 32.85
C LEU A 239 -23.35 17.04 32.42
N PHE A 240 -24.36 16.19 32.62
CA PHE A 240 -24.32 14.79 32.19
C PHE A 240 -24.25 14.65 30.66
N ILE A 241 -24.98 15.48 29.91
CA ILE A 241 -24.85 15.56 28.44
C ILE A 241 -23.41 15.94 28.04
N PHE A 242 -22.80 16.93 28.71
CA PHE A 242 -21.42 17.33 28.42
C PHE A 242 -20.43 16.19 28.68
N LEU A 243 -20.58 15.43 29.77
CA LEU A 243 -19.71 14.29 30.08
C LEU A 243 -19.85 13.15 29.06
N LEU A 244 -21.09 12.78 28.71
CA LEU A 244 -21.34 11.75 27.69
C LEU A 244 -20.87 12.20 26.29
N GLY A 245 -21.07 13.48 25.97
CA GLY A 245 -20.59 14.10 24.74
C GLY A 245 -19.07 14.10 24.65
N TYR A 246 -18.38 14.40 25.76
CA TYR A 246 -16.92 14.31 25.85
C TYR A 246 -16.42 12.87 25.62
N PHE A 247 -17.04 11.88 26.28
CA PHE A 247 -16.69 10.47 26.09
C PHE A 247 -16.87 10.03 24.63
N TRP A 248 -17.98 10.42 24.00
CA TRP A 248 -18.22 10.17 22.59
C TRP A 248 -17.19 10.85 21.66
N PHE A 249 -16.90 12.13 21.91
CA PHE A 249 -15.92 12.89 21.13
C PHE A 249 -14.51 12.30 21.25
N SER A 250 -14.13 11.85 22.45
CA SER A 250 -12.85 11.16 22.68
C SER A 250 -12.74 9.86 21.89
N SER A 251 -13.85 9.13 21.70
CA SER A 251 -13.88 7.92 20.86
C SER A 251 -13.67 8.25 19.37
N PHE A 252 -14.22 9.38 18.91
CA PHE A 252 -13.99 9.89 17.56
C PHE A 252 -12.56 10.39 17.33
N HIS A 253 -11.83 10.80 18.35
CA HIS A 253 -10.42 11.17 18.22
C HIS A 253 -9.49 9.95 18.06
N SER A 254 -10.04 8.73 18.08
CA SER A 254 -9.27 7.52 17.85
C SER A 254 -8.72 7.47 16.43
N SER A 255 -7.41 7.21 16.32
CA SER A 255 -6.70 6.98 15.06
C SER A 255 -7.34 5.87 14.22
N LEU A 256 -8.12 4.98 14.83
CA LEU A 256 -8.90 3.97 14.12
C LEU A 256 -9.87 4.57 13.10
N TYR A 257 -10.58 5.65 13.44
CA TYR A 257 -11.54 6.23 12.49
C TYR A 257 -10.83 7.05 11.41
N TRP A 258 -9.80 7.81 11.78
CA TRP A 258 -9.18 8.77 10.88
C TRP A 258 -8.07 8.20 10.00
N ASP A 259 -7.37 7.16 10.44
CA ASP A 259 -6.19 6.63 9.75
C ASP A 259 -6.43 5.23 9.14
N CYS A 260 -7.40 4.46 9.64
CA CYS A 260 -7.70 3.12 9.14
C CYS A 260 -8.87 3.16 8.15
N LEU A 261 -8.57 3.42 6.88
CA LEU A 261 -9.59 3.56 5.84
C LEU A 261 -9.14 2.96 4.50
N LEU A 262 -10.11 2.53 3.70
CA LEU A 262 -9.91 2.09 2.32
C LEU A 262 -10.47 3.12 1.34
N LEU A 263 -9.68 3.43 0.32
CA LEU A 263 -10.05 4.25 -0.81
C LEU A 263 -10.19 3.39 -2.06
N ARG A 264 -11.20 3.72 -2.86
CA ARG A 264 -11.26 3.40 -4.28
C ARG A 264 -11.25 4.74 -5.00
N GLU A 265 -10.21 4.99 -5.78
CA GLU A 265 -9.91 6.34 -6.27
C GLU A 265 -9.97 7.34 -5.10
N HIS A 266 -10.71 8.43 -5.27
CA HIS A 266 -10.87 9.47 -4.26
C HIS A 266 -11.97 9.17 -3.23
N LYS A 267 -12.68 8.03 -3.33
CA LYS A 267 -13.84 7.74 -2.47
C LYS A 267 -13.47 6.75 -1.37
N ILE A 268 -13.85 7.09 -0.13
CA ILE A 268 -13.76 6.17 1.00
C ILE A 268 -14.80 5.06 0.81
N THR A 269 -14.34 3.82 0.69
CA THR A 269 -15.20 2.63 0.59
C THR A 269 -15.46 1.99 1.94
N GLU A 270 -14.53 2.15 2.89
CA GLU A 270 -14.62 1.52 4.19
C GLU A 270 -13.92 2.36 5.28
N GLN A 271 -14.65 2.67 6.35
CA GLN A 271 -14.16 3.43 7.51
C GLN A 271 -14.96 3.06 8.78
N PRO A 272 -14.33 2.48 9.81
CA PRO A 272 -12.95 1.98 9.82
C PRO A 272 -12.79 0.75 8.92
N MET A 273 -11.60 0.59 8.34
CA MET A 273 -11.20 -0.57 7.56
C MET A 273 -11.21 -1.86 8.40
N LYS A 274 -11.79 -2.94 7.88
CA LYS A 274 -11.65 -4.29 8.44
C LYS A 274 -10.44 -5.01 7.83
N ALA A 275 -9.34 -5.08 8.58
CA ALA A 275 -8.07 -5.63 8.12
C ALA A 275 -8.16 -7.09 7.61
N GLU A 276 -9.01 -7.93 8.23
CA GLU A 276 -9.20 -9.36 7.89
C GLU A 276 -9.60 -9.59 6.43
N ARG A 277 -10.44 -8.70 5.87
CA ARG A 277 -10.93 -8.80 4.49
C ARG A 277 -10.17 -7.94 3.51
N ALA A 278 -9.39 -6.95 3.99
CA ALA A 278 -8.72 -5.99 3.14
C ALA A 278 -7.82 -6.67 2.09
N GLY A 279 -7.02 -7.66 2.52
CA GLY A 279 -6.12 -8.40 1.62
C GLY A 279 -6.85 -9.17 0.51
N SER A 280 -7.96 -9.84 0.83
CA SER A 280 -8.71 -10.60 -0.18
C SER A 280 -9.43 -9.70 -1.18
N ILE A 281 -9.90 -8.52 -0.75
CA ILE A 281 -10.47 -7.52 -1.66
C ILE A 281 -9.38 -6.91 -2.54
N MET A 282 -8.23 -6.55 -1.98
CA MET A 282 -7.08 -6.06 -2.75
C MET A 282 -6.65 -7.07 -3.84
N LEU A 283 -6.61 -8.37 -3.53
CA LEU A 283 -6.31 -9.39 -4.54
C LEU A 283 -7.33 -9.40 -5.68
N LYS A 284 -8.63 -9.32 -5.37
CA LYS A 284 -9.69 -9.25 -6.40
C LYS A 284 -9.57 -7.99 -7.26
N GLU A 285 -9.23 -6.86 -6.66
CA GLU A 285 -9.03 -5.59 -7.37
C GLU A 285 -7.80 -5.65 -8.29
N ALA A 286 -6.71 -6.28 -7.83
CA ALA A 286 -5.53 -6.49 -8.66
C ALA A 286 -5.83 -7.41 -9.86
N LEU A 287 -6.54 -8.53 -9.64
CA LEU A 287 -6.94 -9.43 -10.73
C LEU A 287 -7.89 -8.72 -11.71
N SER A 288 -8.89 -7.99 -11.21
CA SER A 288 -9.80 -7.23 -12.06
C SER A 288 -9.11 -6.14 -12.88
N PHE A 289 -8.02 -5.55 -12.38
CA PHE A 289 -7.22 -4.61 -13.15
C PHE A 289 -6.41 -5.31 -14.25
N LEU A 290 -5.82 -6.47 -13.97
CA LEU A 290 -5.05 -7.25 -14.94
C LEU A 290 -5.89 -7.85 -16.07
N GLU A 291 -7.19 -8.06 -15.85
CA GLU A 291 -8.13 -8.62 -16.83
C GLU A 291 -8.74 -7.57 -17.78
N ARG A 292 -8.58 -6.28 -17.50
CA ARG A 292 -9.10 -5.16 -18.33
C ARG A 292 -8.12 -4.75 -19.41
#